data_AF-A0A2D4JBT7-F1
#
_entry.id   AF-A0A2D4JBT7-F1
#
_cell.length_a   1.000
_cell.length_b   1.000
_cell.length_c   1.000
_cell.angle_alpha   90.00
_cell.angle_beta   90.00
_cell.angle_gamma   90.00
#
_symmetry.space_group_name_H-M   'P 1'
#
loop_
_entity.id
_entity.type
_entity.pdbx_description
1 polymer ?
#
loop_
_entity_poly.entity_id
_entity_poly.type
_entity_poly.pdbx_seq_one_letter_code
_entity_poly.pdbx_strand_id
1 'polypeptide(L)'
;MFQVANTRPSPLTSVRISSVLYEERETGQLHQTTVDFHLDSITSEECPFFIFPLTYYHSITPSSPLAILLQREAHHHFELVVFLSATQEGTGEICQRRTSYLPSEIVLHHHFATMLARGTKGEYQIKMENFDKTIPELPATDTKRSKRTEMEIRINGQHIDSFQICETQMTE
;
A
#
# COMPACT_ATOMS: atom_id res chain seq x y z
N MET A 1 -3.01 -8.15 0.69
CA MET A 1 -2.62 -6.74 0.98
C MET A 1 -1.37 -6.75 1.82
N PHE A 2 -0.57 -5.68 1.81
CA PHE A 2 0.48 -5.45 2.82
C PHE A 2 0.60 -3.96 3.14
N GLN A 3 1.25 -3.62 4.26
CA GLN A 3 1.43 -2.25 4.70
C GLN A 3 2.90 -1.83 4.72
N VAL A 4 3.14 -0.56 4.42
CA VAL A 4 4.46 0.06 4.54
C VAL A 4 4.32 1.38 5.28
N ALA A 5 5.29 1.71 6.12
CA ALA A 5 5.32 2.98 6.85
C ALA A 5 6.71 3.61 6.77
N ASN A 6 6.75 4.93 6.67
CA ASN A 6 7.97 5.69 6.88
C ASN A 6 8.15 5.94 8.38
N THR A 7 9.13 5.28 8.98
CA THR A 7 9.50 5.50 10.39
C THR A 7 10.65 6.50 10.55
N ARG A 8 11.16 7.06 9.45
CA ARG A 8 12.22 8.06 9.47
C ARG A 8 11.64 9.43 9.82
N PRO A 9 12.41 10.30 10.49
CA PRO A 9 12.01 11.69 10.68
C PRO A 9 11.99 12.48 9.36
N SER A 10 12.78 12.07 8.37
CA SER A 10 12.84 12.68 7.05
C SER A 10 11.68 12.19 6.16
N PRO A 11 10.99 13.08 5.45
CA PRO A 11 10.01 12.68 4.45
C PRO A 11 10.65 11.88 3.31
N LEU A 12 9.87 10.94 2.79
CA LEU A 12 10.19 10.22 1.57
C LEU A 12 9.13 10.57 0.51
N THR A 13 9.58 10.75 -0.71
CA THR A 13 8.75 11.02 -1.88
C THR A 13 8.93 9.93 -2.92
N SER A 14 8.13 9.96 -3.98
CA SER A 14 8.24 9.04 -5.11
C SER A 14 8.29 7.56 -4.72
N VAL A 15 7.35 7.16 -3.86
CA VAL A 15 7.28 5.79 -3.34
C VAL A 15 6.77 4.86 -4.42
N ARG A 16 7.54 3.82 -4.72
CA ARG A 16 7.20 2.77 -5.66
C ARG A 16 7.37 1.41 -5.01
N ILE A 17 6.49 0.49 -5.38
CA ILE A 17 6.56 -0.92 -5.04
C ILE A 17 6.80 -1.72 -6.30
N SER A 18 7.70 -2.70 -6.21
CA SER A 18 7.70 -3.83 -7.12
C SER A 18 7.70 -5.12 -6.30
N SER A 19 7.19 -6.21 -6.87
CA SER A 19 7.22 -7.49 -6.19
C SER A 19 7.41 -8.66 -7.15
N VAL A 20 8.06 -9.70 -6.65
CA VAL A 20 8.38 -10.91 -7.40
C VAL A 20 7.97 -12.11 -6.55
N LEU A 21 7.18 -12.98 -7.14
CA LEU A 21 6.83 -14.28 -6.61
C LEU A 21 7.85 -15.31 -7.10
N TYR A 22 8.51 -15.96 -6.16
CA TYR A 22 9.42 -17.07 -6.41
C TYR A 22 8.69 -18.38 -6.10
N GLU A 23 8.51 -19.24 -7.08
CA GLU A 23 7.79 -20.52 -6.97
C GLU A 23 8.73 -21.67 -7.31
N GLU A 24 8.89 -22.64 -6.42
CA GLU A 24 9.58 -23.89 -6.72
C GLU A 24 8.62 -24.86 -7.41
N ARG A 25 8.94 -25.28 -8.63
CA ARG A 25 8.15 -26.25 -9.39
C ARG A 25 8.60 -27.68 -9.11
N GLU A 26 7.75 -28.65 -9.41
CA GLU A 26 8.04 -30.09 -9.26
C GLU A 26 9.33 -30.54 -9.99
N THR A 27 9.74 -29.79 -11.01
CA THR A 27 10.99 -30.00 -11.75
C THR A 27 12.26 -29.54 -11.01
N GLY A 28 12.12 -28.94 -9.81
CA GLY A 28 13.19 -28.30 -9.05
C GLY A 28 13.63 -26.94 -9.62
N GLN A 29 12.93 -26.41 -10.62
CA GLN A 29 13.21 -25.09 -11.18
C GLN A 29 12.49 -23.99 -10.41
N LEU A 30 13.20 -22.90 -10.13
CA LEU A 30 12.65 -21.71 -9.51
C LEU A 30 12.06 -20.78 -10.58
N HIS A 31 10.74 -20.62 -10.56
CA HIS A 31 10.02 -19.71 -11.44
C HIS A 31 9.85 -18.34 -10.78
N GLN A 32 9.95 -17.28 -11.56
CA GLN A 32 9.84 -15.90 -11.09
C GLN A 32 8.72 -15.19 -11.85
N THR A 33 7.77 -14.63 -11.12
CA THR A 33 6.63 -13.93 -11.73
C THR A 33 6.41 -12.61 -11.02
N THR A 34 6.26 -11.52 -11.79
CA THR A 34 5.90 -10.22 -11.22
C THR A 34 4.47 -10.27 -10.66
N VAL A 35 4.28 -9.67 -9.49
CA VAL A 35 2.94 -9.47 -8.91
C VAL A 35 2.71 -7.98 -8.72
N ASP A 36 1.66 -7.45 -9.34
CA ASP A 36 1.37 -6.02 -9.30
C ASP A 36 0.57 -5.67 -8.05
N PHE A 37 1.01 -4.61 -7.36
CA PHE A 37 0.36 -4.09 -6.17
C PHE A 37 0.07 -2.61 -6.35
N HIS A 38 -1.15 -2.20 -6.00
CA HIS A 38 -1.66 -0.85 -6.26
C HIS A 38 -2.12 -0.20 -4.96
N LEU A 39 -2.11 1.13 -4.92
CA LEU A 39 -2.72 1.91 -3.84
C LEU A 39 -4.22 2.07 -4.09
N ASP A 40 -5.00 2.09 -3.01
CA ASP A 40 -6.43 2.37 -3.13
C ASP A 40 -6.63 3.81 -3.64
N SER A 41 -7.50 3.97 -4.64
CA SER A 41 -7.97 5.25 -5.16
C SER A 41 -6.91 6.18 -5.78
N ILE A 42 -5.66 5.70 -5.98
CA ILE A 42 -4.60 6.41 -6.70
C ILE A 42 -4.36 5.69 -8.01
N THR A 43 -4.56 6.36 -9.15
CA THR A 43 -4.32 5.80 -10.48
C THR A 43 -2.84 5.74 -10.85
N SER A 44 -2.00 6.49 -10.14
CA SER A 44 -0.54 6.48 -10.30
C SER A 44 0.08 5.24 -9.63
N GLU A 45 1.05 4.63 -10.32
CA GLU A 45 1.92 3.58 -9.77
C GLU A 45 2.86 4.10 -8.66
N GLU A 46 3.06 5.42 -8.62
CA GLU A 46 3.91 6.11 -7.66
C GLU A 46 3.06 6.93 -6.68
N CYS A 47 3.32 6.75 -5.38
CA CYS A 47 2.83 7.66 -4.36
C CYS A 47 3.77 8.87 -4.25
N PRO A 48 3.29 10.11 -4.45
CA PRO A 48 4.15 11.29 -4.41
C PRO A 48 4.72 11.55 -3.01
N PHE A 49 4.00 11.21 -1.94
CA PHE A 49 4.38 11.52 -0.55
C PHE A 49 4.17 10.35 0.40
N PHE A 50 5.21 9.98 1.16
CA PHE A 50 5.16 8.94 2.18
C PHE A 50 4.95 9.49 3.59
N ILE A 51 3.85 10.22 3.78
CA ILE A 51 3.53 10.88 5.07
C ILE A 51 2.75 9.95 6.00
N PHE A 52 1.86 9.13 5.44
CA PHE A 52 1.05 8.16 6.17
C PHE A 52 1.46 6.73 5.78
N PRO A 53 1.24 5.74 6.67
CA PRO A 53 1.31 4.34 6.27
C PRO A 53 0.45 4.08 5.04
N LEU A 54 1.04 3.40 4.06
CA LEU A 54 0.39 3.05 2.81
C LEU A 54 -0.01 1.58 2.84
N THR A 55 -1.20 1.27 2.34
CA THR A 55 -1.66 -0.11 2.15
C THR A 55 -1.71 -0.42 0.66
N TYR A 56 -1.02 -1.48 0.27
CA TYR A 56 -0.95 -1.95 -1.11
C TYR A 56 -1.82 -3.19 -1.31
N TYR A 57 -2.53 -3.21 -2.43
CA TYR A 57 -3.56 -4.19 -2.77
C TYR A 57 -3.18 -4.94 -4.04
N HIS A 58 -3.35 -6.25 -4.01
CA HIS A 58 -3.33 -7.09 -5.20
C HIS A 58 -4.69 -7.78 -5.32
N SER A 59 -5.33 -7.61 -6.47
CA SER A 59 -6.62 -8.24 -6.75
C SER A 59 -6.38 -9.69 -7.18
N ILE A 60 -6.88 -10.64 -6.40
CA ILE A 60 -6.81 -12.06 -6.75
C ILE A 60 -7.93 -12.36 -7.77
N THR A 61 -7.60 -12.23 -9.04
CA THR A 61 -8.43 -12.65 -10.17
C THR A 61 -8.02 -14.05 -10.65
N PRO A 62 -8.77 -14.73 -11.51
CA PRO A 62 -8.35 -16.02 -12.09
C PRO A 62 -7.00 -15.98 -12.83
N SER A 63 -6.56 -14.80 -13.28
CA SER A 63 -5.27 -14.60 -13.94
C SER A 63 -4.14 -14.23 -12.95
N SER A 64 -4.46 -14.04 -11.67
CA SER A 64 -3.46 -13.73 -10.65
C SER A 64 -2.55 -14.94 -10.43
N PRO A 65 -1.22 -14.74 -10.36
CA PRO A 65 -0.29 -15.82 -10.05
C PRO A 65 -0.47 -16.38 -8.62
N LEU A 66 -1.15 -15.64 -7.74
CA LEU A 66 -1.45 -16.07 -6.36
C LEU A 66 -2.76 -16.84 -6.24
N ALA A 67 -3.61 -16.86 -7.28
CA ALA A 67 -4.97 -17.43 -7.20
C ALA A 67 -5.01 -18.93 -6.94
N ILE A 68 -4.04 -19.68 -7.48
CA ILE A 68 -3.92 -21.12 -7.23
C ILE A 68 -3.10 -21.35 -5.95
N LEU A 69 -2.05 -20.56 -5.74
CA LEU A 69 -1.08 -20.76 -4.66
C LEU A 69 -1.66 -20.53 -3.27
N LEU A 70 -2.67 -19.68 -3.14
CA LEU A 70 -3.32 -19.37 -1.86
C LEU A 70 -4.53 -20.25 -1.56
N GLN A 71 -4.81 -21.29 -2.36
CA GLN A 71 -5.88 -22.25 -2.06
C GLN A 71 -5.48 -23.13 -0.88
N ARG A 72 -6.42 -23.38 0.04
CA ARG A 72 -6.16 -24.00 1.35
C ARG A 72 -5.66 -25.44 1.25
N GLU A 73 -5.99 -26.11 0.16
CA GLU A 73 -5.67 -27.50 -0.12
C GLU A 73 -4.30 -27.67 -0.81
N ALA A 74 -3.61 -26.57 -1.11
CA ALA A 74 -2.44 -26.57 -1.97
C ALA A 74 -1.15 -26.36 -1.16
N HIS A 75 -0.31 -27.39 -1.07
CA HIS A 75 1.02 -27.31 -0.47
C HIS A 75 2.03 -26.73 -1.48
N HIS A 76 1.93 -25.43 -1.74
CA HIS A 76 2.86 -24.75 -2.64
C HIS A 76 4.01 -24.11 -1.87
N HIS A 77 5.23 -24.34 -2.37
CA HIS A 77 6.45 -23.69 -1.89
C HIS A 77 6.71 -22.45 -2.73
N PHE A 78 6.37 -21.28 -2.16
CA PHE A 78 6.67 -20.00 -2.79
C PHE A 78 7.13 -18.97 -1.76
N GLU A 79 7.80 -17.93 -2.24
CA GLU A 79 8.17 -16.74 -1.47
C GLU A 79 7.80 -15.49 -2.26
N LEU A 80 7.00 -14.61 -1.66
CA LEU A 80 6.66 -13.32 -2.25
C LEU A 80 7.63 -12.25 -1.74
N VAL A 81 8.50 -11.76 -2.61
CA VAL A 81 9.46 -10.71 -2.28
C VAL A 81 8.93 -9.35 -2.71
N VAL A 82 8.91 -8.39 -1.80
CA VAL A 82 8.45 -7.02 -2.02
C VAL A 82 9.61 -6.05 -1.89
N PHE A 83 9.74 -5.16 -2.86
CA PHE A 83 10.75 -4.11 -2.92
C PHE A 83 10.05 -2.75 -2.81
N LEU A 84 10.53 -1.92 -1.91
CA LEU A 84 10.14 -0.52 -1.80
C LEU A 84 11.31 0.35 -2.24
N SER A 85 11.03 1.29 -3.13
CA SER A 85 11.95 2.37 -3.53
C SER A 85 11.28 3.71 -3.23
N ALA A 86 12.04 4.64 -2.65
CA ALA A 86 11.57 6.00 -2.41
C ALA A 86 12.74 6.97 -2.41
N THR A 87 12.48 8.25 -2.70
CA THR A 87 13.48 9.31 -2.72
C THR A 87 13.44 10.09 -1.42
N GLN A 88 14.59 10.33 -0.80
CA GLN A 88 14.67 11.18 0.38
C GLN A 88 14.58 12.65 0.01
N GLU A 89 13.60 13.33 0.59
CA GLU A 89 13.41 14.77 0.40
C GLU A 89 14.65 15.56 0.84
N GLY A 90 14.99 16.62 0.10
CA GLY A 90 16.15 17.49 0.34
C GLY A 90 17.48 16.96 -0.18
N THR A 91 17.72 15.65 -0.11
CA THR A 91 18.98 15.04 -0.61
C THR A 91 18.86 14.44 -2.01
N GLY A 92 17.66 14.01 -2.42
CA GLY A 92 17.44 13.28 -3.67
C GLY A 92 17.96 11.84 -3.66
N GLU A 93 18.49 11.35 -2.53
CA GLU A 93 19.00 9.98 -2.43
C GLU A 93 17.88 8.94 -2.53
N ILE A 94 18.13 7.87 -3.29
CA ILE A 94 17.18 6.76 -3.41
C ILE A 94 17.41 5.78 -2.25
N CYS A 95 16.36 5.58 -1.46
CA CYS A 95 16.29 4.57 -0.43
C CYS A 95 15.57 3.32 -0.96
N GLN A 96 16.16 2.15 -0.73
CA GLN A 96 15.55 0.87 -1.06
C GLN A 96 15.42 -0.01 0.18
N ARG A 97 14.28 -0.69 0.28
CA ARG A 97 13.97 -1.68 1.31
C ARG A 97 13.34 -2.91 0.68
N ARG A 98 13.55 -4.06 1.31
CA ARG A 98 13.10 -5.36 0.84
C ARG A 98 12.56 -6.15 2.01
N THR A 99 11.49 -6.90 1.77
CA THR A 99 10.96 -7.90 2.68
C THR A 99 10.43 -9.06 1.86
N SER A 100 10.21 -10.21 2.49
CA SER A 100 9.55 -11.33 1.85
C SER A 100 8.46 -11.91 2.75
N TYR A 101 7.58 -12.69 2.13
CA TYR A 101 6.49 -13.38 2.80
C TYR A 101 6.42 -14.83 2.32
N LEU A 102 6.47 -15.75 3.28
CA LEU A 102 6.16 -17.16 3.09
C LEU A 102 4.64 -17.39 3.09
N PRO A 103 4.15 -18.54 2.58
CA PRO A 103 2.71 -18.81 2.53
C PRO A 103 2.06 -18.76 3.91
N SER A 104 2.79 -19.21 4.95
CA SER A 104 2.34 -19.18 6.35
C SER A 104 2.20 -17.78 6.95
N GLU A 105 2.83 -16.77 6.36
CA GLU A 105 2.77 -15.37 6.81
C GLU A 105 1.64 -14.59 6.14
N ILE A 106 1.01 -15.18 5.11
CA ILE A 106 -0.11 -14.59 4.39
C ILE A 106 -1.41 -15.03 5.06
N VAL A 107 -2.01 -14.10 5.80
CA VAL A 107 -3.28 -14.34 6.52
C VAL A 107 -4.47 -14.05 5.60
N LEU A 108 -5.26 -15.08 5.31
CA LEU A 108 -6.48 -14.97 4.50
C LEU A 108 -7.69 -14.53 5.34
N HIS A 109 -8.69 -13.93 4.68
CA HIS A 109 -9.95 -13.48 5.31
C HIS A 109 -9.75 -12.51 6.48
N HIS A 110 -8.74 -11.65 6.38
CA HIS A 110 -8.45 -10.63 7.37
C HIS A 110 -8.19 -9.28 6.68
N HIS A 111 -8.46 -8.20 7.39
CA HIS A 111 -8.09 -6.85 7.00
C HIS A 111 -7.25 -6.19 8.09
N PHE A 112 -6.47 -5.18 7.73
CA PHE A 112 -5.68 -4.42 8.70
C PHE A 112 -6.59 -3.54 9.58
N ALA A 113 -6.25 -3.44 10.87
CA ALA A 113 -6.92 -2.53 11.78
C ALA A 113 -6.75 -1.07 11.33
N THR A 114 -7.76 -0.23 11.57
CA THR A 114 -7.68 1.19 11.21
C THR A 114 -6.59 1.88 12.03
N MET A 115 -5.63 2.49 11.32
CA MET A 115 -4.56 3.29 11.93
C MET A 115 -4.91 4.78 12.03
N LEU A 116 -5.73 5.30 11.13
CA LEU A 116 -6.06 6.72 11.08
C LEU A 116 -7.23 7.04 12.00
N ALA A 117 -7.01 7.92 12.97
CA ALA A 117 -8.05 8.48 13.82
C ALA A 117 -8.11 10.00 13.64
N ARG A 118 -9.29 10.59 13.85
CA ARG A 118 -9.45 12.05 13.90
C ARG A 118 -9.51 12.48 15.36
N GLY A 119 -8.60 13.37 15.75
CA GLY A 119 -8.58 13.97 17.06
C GLY A 119 -9.68 15.02 17.24
N THR A 120 -9.80 15.54 18.47
CA THR A 120 -10.88 16.46 18.85
C THR A 120 -10.77 17.82 18.18
N LYS A 121 -9.58 18.21 17.70
CA LYS A 121 -9.36 19.48 16.99
C LYS A 121 -9.37 19.31 15.47
N GLY A 122 -9.72 18.11 14.98
CA GLY A 122 -9.76 17.78 13.54
C GLY A 122 -8.43 17.30 12.97
N GLU A 123 -7.39 17.18 13.79
CA GLU A 123 -6.10 16.65 13.38
C GLU A 123 -6.14 15.14 13.14
N TYR A 124 -5.35 14.66 12.20
CA TYR A 124 -5.16 13.23 11.98
C TYR A 124 -4.11 12.67 12.94
N GLN A 125 -4.46 11.57 13.60
CA GLN A 125 -3.59 10.84 14.51
C GLN A 125 -3.38 9.43 13.95
N ILE A 126 -2.12 8.99 13.89
CA ILE A 126 -1.74 7.66 13.43
C ILE A 126 -1.53 6.77 14.65
N LYS A 127 -2.37 5.74 14.79
CA LYS A 127 -2.24 4.70 15.81
C LYS A 127 -1.27 3.64 15.31
N MET A 128 0.03 3.90 15.45
CA MET A 128 1.07 2.97 14.99
C MET A 128 1.01 1.63 15.71
N GLU A 129 0.43 1.57 16.92
CA GLU A 129 0.15 0.32 17.62
C GLU A 129 -0.82 -0.61 16.89
N ASN A 130 -1.49 -0.14 15.82
CA ASN A 130 -2.38 -0.94 14.98
C ASN A 130 -1.75 -1.37 13.66
N PHE A 131 -0.48 -1.01 13.38
CA PHE A 131 0.15 -1.23 12.07
C PHE A 131 0.20 -2.70 11.65
N ASP A 132 0.54 -3.60 12.56
CA ASP A 132 0.62 -5.03 12.31
C ASP A 132 -0.66 -5.80 12.73
N LYS A 133 -1.64 -5.10 13.31
CA LYS A 133 -2.86 -5.73 13.79
C LYS A 133 -3.82 -6.04 12.63
N THR A 134 -4.27 -7.29 12.60
CA THR A 134 -5.29 -7.75 11.66
C THR A 134 -6.58 -8.10 12.38
N ILE A 135 -7.70 -7.92 11.69
CA ILE A 135 -9.05 -8.22 12.17
C ILE A 135 -9.67 -9.22 11.19
N PRO A 136 -10.26 -10.33 11.67
CA PRO A 136 -10.99 -11.25 10.81
C PRO A 136 -12.11 -10.53 10.05
N GLU A 137 -12.23 -10.79 8.76
CA GLU A 137 -13.41 -10.38 8.00
C GLU A 137 -14.59 -11.22 8.48
N LEU A 138 -15.55 -10.56 9.16
CA LEU A 138 -16.82 -11.21 9.51
C LEU A 138 -17.56 -11.57 8.21
N PRO A 139 -18.24 -12.73 8.13
CA PRO A 139 -19.11 -13.03 7.01
C PRO A 139 -20.14 -11.92 6.89
N ALA A 140 -20.26 -11.34 5.70
CA ALA A 140 -21.06 -10.16 5.43
C ALA A 140 -22.52 -10.36 5.88
N THR A 141 -22.88 -9.83 7.04
CA THR A 141 -24.25 -9.38 7.28
C THR A 141 -24.41 -8.05 6.57
N ASP A 142 -25.48 -7.88 5.79
CA ASP A 142 -25.82 -6.68 5.01
C ASP A 142 -25.78 -5.37 5.83
N THR A 143 -24.58 -4.86 6.12
CA THR A 143 -24.41 -3.54 6.68
C THR A 143 -24.38 -2.57 5.52
N LYS A 144 -25.55 -1.92 5.33
CA LYS A 144 -25.77 -0.75 4.49
C LYS A 144 -24.49 0.07 4.36
N ARG A 145 -24.00 0.16 3.12
CA ARG A 145 -22.95 1.08 2.66
C ARG A 145 -23.21 2.45 3.29
N SER A 146 -22.45 2.80 4.33
CA SER A 146 -22.48 4.15 4.88
C SER A 146 -22.07 5.07 3.74
N LYS A 147 -22.98 5.95 3.30
CA LYS A 147 -22.67 6.95 2.28
C LYS A 147 -21.47 7.74 2.81
N ARG A 148 -20.31 7.54 2.18
CA ARG A 148 -19.10 8.33 2.41
C ARG A 148 -19.52 9.78 2.17
N THR A 149 -19.79 10.53 3.23
CA THR A 149 -20.01 11.96 3.11
C THR A 149 -18.75 12.51 2.49
N GLU A 150 -18.91 13.15 1.34
CA GLU A 150 -17.87 13.90 0.65
C GLU A 150 -17.20 14.81 1.70
N MET A 151 -16.05 14.39 2.22
CA MET A 151 -15.25 15.23 3.09
C MET A 151 -14.33 16.00 2.16
N GLU A 152 -14.68 17.26 1.94
CA GLU A 152 -13.88 18.20 1.19
C GLU A 152 -12.52 18.37 1.91
N ILE A 153 -11.45 17.85 1.31
CA ILE A 153 -10.10 17.98 1.86
C ILE A 153 -9.61 19.39 1.51
N ARG A 154 -9.60 20.27 2.50
CA ARG A 154 -9.05 21.62 2.37
C ARG A 154 -7.55 21.59 2.61
N ILE A 155 -6.75 21.61 1.54
CA ILE A 155 -5.30 21.82 1.66
C ILE A 155 -5.07 23.32 1.82
N ASN A 156 -4.38 23.74 2.89
CA ASN A 156 -4.06 25.13 3.20
C ASN A 156 -5.26 26.11 3.23
N GLY A 157 -6.47 25.61 3.49
CA GLY A 157 -7.67 26.43 3.66
C GLY A 157 -8.31 26.98 2.37
N GLN A 158 -7.77 26.69 1.18
CA GLN A 158 -8.31 27.16 -0.11
C GLN A 158 -9.09 26.08 -0.87
N HIS A 159 -10.11 26.53 -1.62
CA HIS A 159 -11.01 25.72 -2.45
C HIS A 159 -10.28 25.23 -3.72
N ILE A 160 -10.64 24.04 -4.18
CA ILE A 160 -10.01 23.36 -5.34
C ILE A 160 -10.07 24.18 -6.64
N ASP A 161 -10.99 25.13 -6.75
CA ASP A 161 -11.13 26.00 -7.94
C ASP A 161 -10.03 27.06 -8.12
N SER A 162 -9.01 27.09 -7.25
CA SER A 162 -7.95 28.13 -7.29
C SER A 162 -6.53 27.58 -7.23
N PHE A 163 -6.28 26.38 -7.78
CA PHE A 163 -4.91 25.97 -8.11
C PHE A 163 -4.42 26.69 -9.37
N GLN A 164 -3.88 27.91 -9.20
CA GLN A 164 -3.00 28.50 -10.21
C GLN A 164 -1.57 28.05 -9.90
N ILE A 165 -1.03 27.18 -10.75
CA ILE A 165 0.40 26.93 -10.80
C ILE A 165 1.03 28.25 -11.27
N CYS A 166 1.77 28.93 -10.39
CA CYS A 166 2.65 30.01 -10.82
C CYS A 166 3.73 29.39 -11.72
N GLU A 167 3.54 29.50 -13.03
CA GLU A 167 4.65 29.42 -13.98
C GLU A 167 5.56 30.61 -13.69
N THR A 168 6.67 30.37 -13.01
CA THR A 168 7.80 31.30 -13.06
C THR A 168 8.29 31.32 -14.50
N GLN A 169 7.86 32.35 -15.24
CA GLN A 169 8.52 32.76 -16.47
C GLN A 169 9.98 33.04 -16.15
N MET A 170 10.88 32.22 -16.69
CA MET A 170 12.27 32.62 -16.88
C MET A 170 12.31 33.52 -18.12
N THR A 171 12.36 34.82 -17.90
CA THR A 171 12.96 35.82 -18.79
C THR A 171 14.42 36.00 -18.32
N GLU A 172 15.46 36.06 -19.16
CA GLU A 172 15.64 36.16 -20.62
C GLU A 172 16.76 35.20 -21.07
#